data_AF-A0A336N0I2-F1
#
_entry.id   AF-A0A336N0I2-F1
#
_cell.length_a   1.000
_cell.length_b   1.000
_cell.length_c   1.000
_cell.angle_alpha   90.00
_cell.angle_beta   90.00
_cell.angle_gamma   90.00
#
_symmetry.space_group_name_H-M   'P 1'
#
loop_
_entity.id
_entity.type
_entity.pdbx_description
1 polymer ?
#
loop_
_entity_poly.entity_id
_entity_poly.type
_entity_poly.pdbx_seq_one_letter_code
_entity_poly.pdbx_strand_id
1 'polypeptide(L)'
;MIDLQPVCSLDNAHDLGVLGAEFCCVTHIDPADNFTRCYTFASCGTDQLLKIWRIYYTGHAKGEHFSSRLIPKSMQEHLCGSTAIYPTETMNAECVLSTQAHGSSVTGVKFNANGTLLFTCGMDKRVKVWDLQGNCLRTMGQHTRYVNAIAINADSTVVASGSNDRSVILWDLTGNLTTDSHITGLRNLLFKFASNHGEVPMDFVCPITHEIMKEPVIADDGFNYERSAIEQWFKMKPTSPMTNLELTTTDTIENVVLRGKIEKYLLSLDLDVFSDQ
;
A
#
# COMPACT_ATOMS: atom_id res chain seq x y z
N MET A 1 -19.95 5.26 -27.40
CA MET A 1 -19.09 4.06 -27.28
C MET A 1 -17.72 4.59 -26.89
N ILE A 2 -17.19 4.23 -25.72
CA ILE A 2 -15.85 4.65 -25.31
C ILE A 2 -14.88 3.77 -26.10
N ASP A 3 -14.08 4.38 -26.96
CA ASP A 3 -13.04 3.67 -27.71
C ASP A 3 -11.88 3.38 -26.74
N LEU A 4 -11.69 2.11 -26.40
CA LEU A 4 -10.67 1.65 -25.47
C LEU A 4 -9.38 1.38 -26.26
N GLN A 5 -8.71 2.45 -26.68
CA GLN A 5 -7.39 2.36 -27.30
C GLN A 5 -6.31 2.21 -26.21
N PRO A 6 -5.29 1.35 -26.42
CA PRO A 6 -4.18 1.21 -25.50
C PRO A 6 -3.37 2.51 -25.43
N VAL A 7 -3.02 2.94 -24.22
CA VAL A 7 -2.31 4.21 -23.97
C VAL A 7 -0.80 4.00 -23.85
N CYS A 8 -0.34 2.78 -23.60
CA CYS A 8 1.05 2.33 -23.66
C CYS A 8 1.06 0.80 -23.74
N SER A 9 2.02 0.19 -24.45
CA SER A 9 2.22 -1.26 -24.43
C SER A 9 3.68 -1.64 -24.13
N LEU A 10 3.83 -2.79 -23.48
CA LEU A 10 5.11 -3.39 -23.10
C LEU A 10 5.20 -4.74 -23.78
N ASP A 11 6.09 -4.87 -24.76
CA ASP A 11 6.31 -6.11 -25.48
C ASP A 11 7.52 -6.87 -24.92
N ASN A 12 7.45 -8.19 -24.97
CA ASN A 12 8.45 -9.08 -24.35
C ASN A 12 8.68 -8.77 -22.86
N ALA A 13 7.59 -8.53 -22.12
CA ALA A 13 7.64 -8.36 -20.68
C ALA A 13 8.16 -9.62 -19.97
N HIS A 14 7.77 -10.82 -20.43
CA HIS A 14 8.26 -12.11 -19.94
C HIS A 14 8.37 -13.13 -21.07
N ASP A 15 9.32 -14.07 -20.99
CA ASP A 15 9.51 -15.08 -22.03
C ASP A 15 8.31 -16.03 -22.06
N LEU A 16 7.70 -16.21 -23.24
CA LEU A 16 6.58 -17.13 -23.51
C LEU A 16 5.23 -16.80 -22.83
N GLY A 17 5.13 -15.68 -22.09
CA GLY A 17 3.86 -15.21 -21.55
C GLY A 17 3.93 -14.52 -20.19
N VAL A 18 3.00 -13.58 -19.98
CA VAL A 18 2.74 -12.93 -18.69
C VAL A 18 1.60 -13.66 -17.99
N LEU A 19 1.85 -14.14 -16.77
CA LEU A 19 0.87 -14.89 -15.97
C LEU A 19 0.21 -14.03 -14.90
N GLY A 20 0.91 -13.00 -14.42
CA GLY A 20 0.40 -12.08 -13.42
C GLY A 20 0.92 -10.67 -13.64
N ALA A 21 0.07 -9.70 -13.38
CA ALA A 21 0.45 -8.30 -13.26
C ALA A 21 -0.40 -7.67 -12.15
N GLU A 22 0.21 -6.89 -11.28
CA GLU A 22 -0.52 -6.17 -10.23
C GLU A 22 0.06 -4.78 -10.01
N PHE A 23 -0.84 -3.80 -9.86
CA PHE A 23 -0.51 -2.45 -9.43
C PHE A 23 -0.29 -2.39 -7.92
N CYS A 24 0.73 -1.64 -7.54
CA CYS A 24 0.84 -1.10 -6.20
C CYS A 24 -0.35 -0.16 -5.95
N CYS A 25 -0.98 -0.29 -4.79
CA CYS A 25 -2.07 0.59 -4.37
C CYS A 25 -1.60 2.04 -4.10
N VAL A 26 -0.30 2.23 -3.82
CA VAL A 26 0.31 3.54 -3.60
C VAL A 26 0.67 4.17 -4.93
N THR A 27 0.20 5.40 -5.12
CA THR A 27 0.52 6.22 -6.29
C THR A 27 1.30 7.44 -5.85
N HIS A 28 2.24 7.86 -6.70
CA HIS A 28 3.06 9.04 -6.45
C HIS A 28 2.77 10.10 -7.50
N ILE A 29 3.05 11.35 -7.16
CA ILE A 29 3.14 12.44 -8.12
C ILE A 29 4.62 12.63 -8.42
N ASP A 30 4.96 12.88 -9.68
CA ASP A 30 6.34 13.15 -10.04
C ASP A 30 6.82 14.44 -9.33
N PRO A 31 7.92 14.40 -8.57
CA PRO A 31 8.39 15.57 -7.83
C PRO A 31 8.90 16.70 -8.73
N ALA A 32 9.26 16.41 -9.98
CA ALA A 32 9.63 17.40 -10.98
C ALA A 32 8.44 17.88 -11.83
N ASP A 33 7.30 17.18 -11.79
CA ASP A 33 6.09 17.50 -12.53
C ASP A 33 4.81 17.07 -11.79
N ASN A 34 4.13 18.04 -11.17
CA ASN A 34 2.93 17.80 -10.36
C ASN A 34 1.73 17.25 -11.15
N PHE A 35 1.77 17.27 -12.49
CA PHE A 35 0.71 16.75 -13.36
C PHE A 35 0.94 15.30 -13.77
N THR A 36 2.16 14.78 -13.59
CA THR A 36 2.49 13.39 -13.92
C THR A 36 2.25 12.51 -12.71
N ARG A 37 1.34 11.56 -12.86
CA ARG A 37 1.12 10.48 -11.90
C ARG A 37 2.09 9.34 -12.21
N CYS A 38 2.75 8.88 -11.17
CA CYS A 38 3.64 7.73 -11.19
C CYS A 38 2.94 6.53 -10.56
N TYR A 39 2.73 5.48 -11.34
CA TYR A 39 2.23 4.20 -10.86
C TYR A 39 3.38 3.20 -10.81
N THR A 40 3.34 2.32 -9.83
CA THR A 40 4.24 1.16 -9.79
C THR A 40 3.39 -0.09 -9.99
N PHE A 41 3.85 -1.00 -10.83
CA PHE A 41 3.24 -2.32 -10.94
C PHE A 41 4.32 -3.38 -11.09
N ALA A 42 3.99 -4.61 -10.75
CA ALA A 42 4.87 -5.75 -10.89
C ALA A 42 4.25 -6.74 -11.86
N SER A 43 5.08 -7.43 -12.63
CA SER A 43 4.66 -8.52 -13.49
C SER A 43 5.48 -9.77 -13.25
N CYS A 44 4.88 -10.91 -13.60
CA CYS A 44 5.49 -12.21 -13.52
C CYS A 44 4.97 -13.10 -14.67
N GLY A 45 5.72 -14.13 -15.04
CA GLY A 45 5.41 -14.89 -16.25
C GLY A 45 5.90 -16.33 -16.25
N THR A 46 5.93 -16.92 -17.44
CA THR A 46 6.43 -18.27 -17.67
C THR A 46 7.93 -18.40 -17.47
N ASP A 47 8.66 -17.29 -17.48
CA ASP A 47 10.05 -17.22 -17.02
C ASP A 47 10.18 -17.20 -15.49
N GLN A 48 11.42 -17.10 -15.03
CA GLN A 48 11.77 -17.11 -13.60
C GLN A 48 11.77 -15.72 -12.97
N LEU A 49 11.34 -14.70 -13.70
CA LEU A 49 11.59 -13.30 -13.36
C LEU A 49 10.39 -12.69 -12.62
N LEU A 50 10.72 -11.85 -11.65
CA LEU A 50 9.86 -10.78 -11.16
C LEU A 50 10.36 -9.48 -11.77
N LYS A 51 9.48 -8.74 -12.43
CA LYS A 51 9.78 -7.40 -12.95
C LYS A 51 8.94 -6.36 -12.23
N ILE A 52 9.56 -5.24 -11.87
CA ILE A 52 8.86 -4.05 -11.34
C ILE A 52 9.01 -2.94 -12.37
N TRP A 53 7.89 -2.28 -12.62
CA TRP A 53 7.75 -1.26 -13.63
C TRP A 53 7.25 0.03 -12.98
N ARG A 54 7.77 1.14 -13.49
CA ARG A 54 7.22 2.46 -13.20
C ARG A 54 6.51 2.96 -14.45
N ILE A 55 5.28 3.42 -14.27
CA ILE A 55 4.47 4.03 -15.30
C ILE A 55 4.33 5.51 -14.98
N TYR A 56 4.57 6.34 -15.97
CA TYR A 56 4.36 7.77 -15.94
C TYR A 56 3.15 8.09 -16.78
N TYR A 57 2.17 8.78 -16.21
CA TYR A 57 0.94 9.15 -16.90
C TYR A 57 0.59 10.61 -16.62
N THR A 58 0.35 11.36 -17.68
CA THR A 58 -0.10 12.75 -17.61
C THR A 58 -1.48 12.83 -18.24
N GLY A 59 -2.51 13.12 -17.44
CA GLY A 59 -3.85 13.32 -17.97
C GLY A 59 -3.92 14.65 -18.73
N HIS A 60 -4.47 14.65 -19.95
CA HIS A 60 -4.75 15.90 -20.66
C HIS A 60 -5.83 16.71 -19.90
N ALA A 61 -5.44 17.75 -19.16
CA ALA A 61 -6.38 18.84 -18.90
C ALA A 61 -6.48 19.67 -20.19
N LYS A 62 -7.68 19.76 -20.75
CA LYS A 62 -7.93 20.56 -21.96
C LYS A 62 -7.38 21.99 -21.76
N GLY A 63 -6.42 22.39 -22.60
CA GLY A 63 -6.01 23.80 -22.74
C GLY A 63 -4.62 24.16 -22.22
N GLU A 64 -3.90 23.28 -21.54
CA GLU A 64 -2.54 23.56 -21.08
C GLU A 64 -1.52 22.58 -21.70
N HIS A 65 -0.47 23.14 -22.29
CA HIS A 65 0.69 22.38 -22.76
C HIS A 65 1.54 21.99 -21.56
N PHE A 66 1.29 20.81 -20.98
CA PHE A 66 2.20 20.21 -20.02
C PHE A 66 3.36 19.56 -20.74
N SER A 67 4.60 19.88 -20.34
CA SER A 67 5.80 19.23 -20.85
C SER A 67 6.46 18.43 -19.74
N SER A 68 5.98 17.21 -19.50
CA SER A 68 6.75 16.24 -18.71
C SER A 68 7.95 15.78 -19.52
N ARG A 69 9.15 15.76 -18.92
CA ARG A 69 10.36 15.23 -19.58
C ARG A 69 10.36 13.70 -19.70
N LEU A 70 9.48 13.03 -18.96
CA LEU A 70 9.40 11.56 -18.87
C LEU A 70 8.42 10.98 -19.88
N ILE A 71 7.56 11.83 -20.46
CA ILE A 71 6.60 11.46 -21.49
C ILE A 71 7.13 11.93 -22.85
N PRO A 72 7.34 11.01 -23.80
CA PRO A 72 7.73 11.39 -25.16
C PRO A 72 6.70 12.32 -25.80
N LYS A 73 7.15 13.30 -26.57
CA LYS A 73 6.27 14.23 -27.29
C LYS A 73 5.61 13.63 -28.54
N SER A 74 6.02 12.43 -28.93
CA SER A 74 5.53 11.69 -30.09
C SER A 74 5.66 10.20 -29.82
N MET A 75 4.82 9.39 -30.46
CA MET A 75 4.95 7.93 -30.43
C MET A 75 6.31 7.51 -30.98
N GLN A 76 7.00 6.67 -30.22
CA GLN A 76 8.29 6.10 -30.57
C GLN A 76 8.47 4.79 -29.80
N GLU A 77 9.33 3.90 -30.29
CA GLU A 77 9.72 2.69 -29.56
C GLU A 77 11.06 2.93 -28.86
N HIS A 78 11.23 2.41 -27.64
CA HIS A 78 12.54 2.37 -26.98
C HIS A 78 12.75 1.06 -26.23
N LEU A 79 14.02 0.71 -26.03
CA LEU A 79 14.45 -0.57 -25.46
C LEU A 79 14.81 -0.41 -23.98
N CYS A 80 14.27 -1.31 -23.15
CA CYS A 80 14.63 -1.46 -21.74
C CYS A 80 15.03 -2.92 -21.49
N GLY A 81 16.34 -3.20 -21.46
CA GLY A 81 16.83 -4.58 -21.47
C GLY A 81 16.41 -5.31 -22.74
N SER A 82 15.74 -6.45 -22.59
CA SER A 82 15.15 -7.21 -23.70
C SER A 82 13.69 -6.84 -24.01
N THR A 83 13.11 -5.87 -23.29
CA THR A 83 11.72 -5.45 -23.44
C THR A 83 11.65 -4.22 -24.34
N ALA A 84 10.72 -4.22 -25.30
CA ALA A 84 10.37 -3.06 -26.11
C ALA A 84 9.18 -2.32 -25.48
N ILE A 85 9.29 -1.01 -25.34
CA ILE A 85 8.26 -0.16 -24.75
C ILE A 85 7.73 0.76 -25.85
N TYR A 86 6.42 0.74 -26.05
CA TYR A 86 5.68 1.57 -27.00
C TYR A 86 4.89 2.66 -26.23
N PRO A 87 5.54 3.76 -25.82
CA PRO A 87 4.90 4.91 -25.19
C PRO A 87 4.01 5.72 -26.14
N THR A 88 3.16 6.55 -25.55
CA THR A 88 2.37 7.57 -26.24
C THR A 88 2.66 8.97 -25.67
N GLU A 89 2.02 9.98 -26.24
CA GLU A 89 2.12 11.38 -25.80
C GLU A 89 1.57 11.63 -24.38
N THR A 90 0.92 10.63 -23.76
CA THR A 90 0.33 10.75 -22.41
C THR A 90 0.87 9.73 -21.42
N MET A 91 1.57 8.69 -21.88
CA MET A 91 1.98 7.59 -21.03
C MET A 91 3.29 6.96 -21.49
N ASN A 92 4.18 6.74 -20.52
CA ASN A 92 5.43 6.02 -20.71
C ASN A 92 5.65 5.02 -19.56
N ALA A 93 6.54 4.06 -19.74
CA ALA A 93 6.91 3.10 -18.72
C ALA A 93 8.41 2.83 -18.73
N GLU A 94 8.91 2.31 -17.61
CA GLU A 94 10.29 1.88 -17.45
C GLU A 94 10.32 0.61 -16.59
N CYS A 95 11.13 -0.38 -16.99
CA CYS A 95 11.44 -1.51 -16.11
C CYS A 95 12.52 -1.07 -15.12
N VAL A 96 12.14 -0.89 -13.86
CA VAL A 96 13.06 -0.40 -12.82
C VAL A 96 13.76 -1.54 -12.06
N LEU A 97 13.23 -2.75 -12.15
CA LEU A 97 13.83 -3.96 -11.57
C LEU A 97 13.48 -5.18 -12.40
N SER A 98 14.47 -6.04 -12.64
CA SER A 98 14.29 -7.39 -13.19
C SER A 98 15.16 -8.35 -12.39
N THR A 99 14.54 -9.21 -11.58
CA THR A 99 15.24 -10.14 -10.69
C THR A 99 14.75 -11.57 -10.86
N GLN A 100 15.65 -12.54 -10.70
CA GLN A 100 15.28 -13.95 -10.71
C GLN A 100 14.57 -14.30 -9.41
N ALA A 101 13.26 -14.46 -9.49
CA ALA A 101 12.41 -14.66 -8.32
C ALA A 101 12.30 -16.13 -7.91
N HIS A 102 12.11 -17.03 -8.87
CA HIS A 102 11.84 -18.45 -8.62
C HIS A 102 12.74 -19.34 -9.46
N GLY A 103 12.83 -20.63 -9.10
CA GLY A 103 13.56 -21.63 -9.90
C GLY A 103 12.78 -22.14 -11.13
N SER A 104 11.56 -21.64 -11.32
CA SER A 104 10.66 -21.99 -12.43
C SER A 104 9.64 -20.85 -12.63
N SER A 105 8.62 -21.06 -13.46
CA SER A 105 7.61 -20.04 -13.79
C SER A 105 6.99 -19.41 -12.55
N VAL A 106 6.84 -18.08 -12.59
CA VAL A 106 6.21 -17.28 -11.54
C VAL A 106 4.73 -17.07 -11.90
N THR A 107 3.85 -17.74 -11.19
CA THR A 107 2.42 -17.83 -11.53
C THR A 107 1.57 -16.72 -10.93
N GLY A 108 2.09 -16.01 -9.94
CA GLY A 108 1.36 -14.94 -9.29
C GLY A 108 2.29 -13.95 -8.61
N VAL A 109 1.87 -12.69 -8.62
CA VAL A 109 2.52 -11.57 -7.96
C VAL A 109 1.45 -10.75 -7.25
N LYS A 110 1.72 -10.36 -5.99
CA LYS A 110 0.84 -9.52 -5.20
C LYS A 110 1.59 -8.45 -4.37
N PHE A 111 1.17 -7.19 -4.42
CA PHE A 111 1.54 -6.15 -3.47
C PHE A 111 0.73 -6.27 -2.19
N ASN A 112 1.35 -5.94 -1.06
CA ASN A 112 0.61 -5.67 0.16
C ASN A 112 -0.14 -4.33 0.09
N ALA A 113 -1.03 -4.10 1.05
CA ALA A 113 -1.97 -2.98 1.06
C ALA A 113 -1.33 -1.60 1.25
N ASN A 114 -0.04 -1.52 1.63
CA ASN A 114 0.72 -0.27 1.69
C ASN A 114 1.83 -0.19 0.62
N GLY A 115 1.93 -1.18 -0.26
CA GLY A 115 2.86 -1.16 -1.37
C GLY A 115 4.33 -1.32 -1.02
N THR A 116 4.69 -1.70 0.22
CA THR A 116 6.10 -1.83 0.64
C THR A 116 6.70 -3.19 0.34
N LEU A 117 5.85 -4.22 0.18
CA LEU A 117 6.26 -5.59 -0.06
C LEU A 117 5.56 -6.19 -1.28
N LEU A 118 6.26 -7.13 -1.89
CA LEU A 118 5.77 -7.97 -2.96
C LEU A 118 5.79 -9.44 -2.54
N PHE A 119 4.76 -10.17 -2.94
CA PHE A 119 4.61 -11.59 -2.73
C PHE A 119 4.54 -12.27 -4.07
N THR A 120 5.30 -13.35 -4.24
CA THR A 120 5.26 -14.13 -5.48
C THR A 120 5.03 -15.59 -5.17
N CYS A 121 4.42 -16.31 -6.11
CA CYS A 121 4.28 -17.75 -6.06
C CYS A 121 4.65 -18.37 -7.41
N GLY A 122 5.08 -19.63 -7.40
CA GLY A 122 5.54 -20.27 -8.63
C GLY A 122 5.51 -21.79 -8.66
N MET A 123 5.88 -22.29 -9.84
CA MET A 123 5.96 -23.72 -10.17
C MET A 123 7.11 -24.44 -9.43
N ASP A 124 8.02 -23.70 -8.79
CA ASP A 124 9.03 -24.25 -7.88
C ASP A 124 8.46 -24.62 -6.50
N LYS A 125 7.13 -24.54 -6.33
CA LYS A 125 6.37 -24.90 -5.13
C LYS A 125 6.59 -23.93 -3.97
N ARG A 126 7.17 -22.76 -4.24
CA ARG A 126 7.48 -21.75 -3.23
C ARG A 126 6.55 -20.56 -3.34
N VAL A 127 6.38 -19.92 -2.19
CA VAL A 127 5.91 -18.55 -2.06
C VAL A 127 7.06 -17.72 -1.52
N LYS A 128 7.30 -16.53 -2.04
CA LYS A 128 8.39 -15.65 -1.62
C LYS A 128 7.88 -14.26 -1.31
N VAL A 129 8.56 -13.58 -0.38
CA VAL A 129 8.31 -12.20 0.03
C VAL A 129 9.53 -11.37 -0.33
N TRP A 130 9.30 -10.19 -0.88
CA TRP A 130 10.32 -9.30 -1.42
C TRP A 130 10.09 -7.88 -0.92
N ASP A 131 11.19 -7.15 -0.72
CA ASP A 131 11.12 -5.69 -0.77
C ASP A 131 11.12 -5.19 -2.22
N LEU A 132 10.90 -3.89 -2.41
CA LEU A 132 10.89 -3.28 -3.75
C LEU A 132 12.30 -3.11 -4.35
N GLN A 133 13.36 -3.36 -3.59
CA GLN A 133 14.74 -3.36 -4.04
C GLN A 133 15.14 -4.72 -4.64
N GLY A 134 14.27 -5.73 -4.55
CA GLY A 134 14.49 -7.07 -5.10
C GLY A 134 15.14 -8.04 -4.13
N ASN A 135 15.24 -7.70 -2.85
CA ASN A 135 15.77 -8.62 -1.84
C ASN A 135 14.68 -9.61 -1.42
N CYS A 136 15.01 -10.91 -1.46
CA CYS A 136 14.12 -11.95 -0.96
C CYS A 136 14.17 -11.99 0.57
N LEU A 137 13.14 -11.48 1.23
CA LEU A 137 13.05 -11.41 2.69
C LEU A 137 12.63 -12.76 3.30
N ARG A 138 11.81 -13.53 2.59
CA ARG A 138 11.36 -14.84 3.05
C ARG A 138 11.02 -15.77 1.90
N THR A 139 11.29 -17.07 2.11
CA THR A 139 10.84 -18.16 1.24
C THR A 139 10.02 -19.16 2.06
N MET A 140 8.82 -19.47 1.59
CA MET A 140 7.84 -20.37 2.19
C MET A 140 7.65 -21.56 1.24
N GLY A 141 7.78 -22.80 1.73
CA GLY A 141 7.79 -23.98 0.86
C GLY A 141 7.14 -25.20 1.47
N GLN A 142 5.98 -25.01 2.10
CA GLN A 142 5.18 -26.11 2.63
C GLN A 142 4.36 -26.82 1.56
N HIS A 143 4.09 -26.16 0.42
CA HIS A 143 3.39 -26.79 -0.69
C HIS A 143 4.22 -27.92 -1.32
N THR A 144 3.55 -29.01 -1.68
CA THR A 144 4.20 -30.20 -2.25
C THR A 144 4.12 -30.24 -3.78
N ARG A 145 3.28 -29.38 -4.37
CA ARG A 145 3.14 -29.15 -5.81
C ARG A 145 3.10 -27.65 -6.13
N TYR A 146 2.91 -27.34 -7.40
CA TYR A 146 2.95 -25.98 -7.94
C TYR A 146 1.96 -25.06 -7.23
N VAL A 147 2.44 -23.90 -6.82
CA VAL A 147 1.57 -22.85 -6.29
C VAL A 147 1.08 -22.05 -7.50
N ASN A 148 -0.23 -21.84 -7.63
CA ASN A 148 -0.81 -21.16 -8.79
C ASN A 148 -1.48 -19.83 -8.42
N ALA A 149 -1.79 -19.63 -7.14
CA ALA A 149 -2.55 -18.49 -6.69
C ALA A 149 -1.98 -17.98 -5.37
N ILE A 150 -2.05 -16.66 -5.20
CA ILE A 150 -1.71 -15.98 -3.97
C ILE A 150 -2.67 -14.82 -3.75
N ALA A 151 -3.09 -14.63 -2.51
CA ALA A 151 -3.96 -13.54 -2.08
C ALA A 151 -3.49 -13.01 -0.73
N ILE A 152 -3.71 -11.72 -0.50
CA ILE A 152 -3.33 -11.02 0.72
C ILE A 152 -4.60 -10.35 1.24
N ASN A 153 -4.83 -10.41 2.55
CA ASN A 153 -5.94 -9.70 3.16
C ASN A 153 -5.68 -8.18 3.23
N ALA A 154 -6.73 -7.40 3.49
CA ALA A 154 -6.67 -5.93 3.39
C ALA A 154 -5.70 -5.28 4.40
N ASP A 155 -5.50 -5.89 5.57
CA ASP A 155 -4.54 -5.39 6.58
C ASP A 155 -3.12 -5.98 6.41
N SER A 156 -2.92 -6.83 5.40
CA SER A 156 -1.63 -7.46 5.07
C SER A 156 -1.04 -8.38 6.15
N THR A 157 -1.85 -8.80 7.13
CA THR A 157 -1.40 -9.69 8.21
C THR A 157 -1.37 -11.17 7.80
N VAL A 158 -2.18 -11.56 6.82
CA VAL A 158 -2.33 -12.96 6.39
C VAL A 158 -2.25 -13.08 4.88
N VAL A 159 -1.48 -14.07 4.43
CA VAL A 159 -1.38 -14.47 3.02
C VAL A 159 -2.00 -15.84 2.84
N ALA A 160 -2.76 -16.03 1.77
CA ALA A 160 -3.25 -17.33 1.34
C ALA A 160 -2.55 -17.75 0.05
N SER A 161 -2.04 -18.99 0.00
CA SER A 161 -1.49 -19.58 -1.22
C SER A 161 -2.26 -20.84 -1.61
N GLY A 162 -2.64 -20.92 -2.88
CA GLY A 162 -3.38 -22.05 -3.45
C GLY A 162 -2.50 -22.89 -4.38
N SER A 163 -2.54 -24.22 -4.21
CA SER A 163 -1.62 -25.14 -4.88
C SER A 163 -2.32 -26.32 -5.53
N ASN A 164 -1.64 -26.82 -6.57
CA ASN A 164 -1.92 -28.07 -7.26
C ASN A 164 -1.84 -29.32 -6.36
N ASP A 165 -1.39 -29.20 -5.11
CA ASP A 165 -1.42 -30.27 -4.11
C ASP A 165 -2.80 -30.43 -3.43
N ARG A 166 -3.78 -29.63 -3.85
CA ARG A 166 -5.16 -29.59 -3.32
C ARG A 166 -5.29 -28.88 -1.97
N SER A 167 -4.28 -28.12 -1.56
CA SER A 167 -4.31 -27.32 -0.34
C SER A 167 -4.34 -25.81 -0.62
N VAL A 168 -4.94 -25.10 0.33
CA VAL A 168 -4.69 -23.68 0.57
C VAL A 168 -3.94 -23.58 1.88
N ILE A 169 -2.81 -22.89 1.89
CA ILE A 169 -2.03 -22.63 3.10
C ILE A 169 -2.16 -21.16 3.45
N LEU A 170 -2.49 -20.89 4.71
CA LEU A 170 -2.50 -19.54 5.28
C LEU A 170 -1.17 -19.29 5.99
N TRP A 171 -0.60 -18.11 5.78
CA TRP A 171 0.65 -17.67 6.34
C TRP A 171 0.39 -16.45 7.20
N ASP A 172 0.67 -16.57 8.49
CA ASP A 172 0.70 -15.45 9.41
C ASP A 172 2.01 -14.68 9.25
N LEU A 173 1.90 -13.37 9.01
CA LEU A 173 3.05 -12.48 8.85
C LEU A 173 3.37 -11.66 10.11
N THR A 174 2.54 -11.72 11.15
CA THR A 174 2.64 -10.86 12.34
C THR A 174 3.88 -11.10 13.22
N GLY A 175 4.58 -12.22 13.05
CA GLY A 175 5.74 -12.58 13.86
C GLY A 175 7.02 -11.77 13.58
N ASN A 176 7.63 -11.98 12.39
CA ASN A 176 8.96 -11.44 12.06
C ASN A 176 9.02 -10.67 10.73
N LEU A 177 7.97 -10.71 9.91
CA LEU A 177 7.85 -9.87 8.72
C LEU A 177 6.63 -8.98 8.88
N THR A 178 6.79 -7.90 9.62
CA THR A 178 5.77 -6.87 9.70
C THR A 178 5.66 -6.22 8.32
N THR A 179 4.50 -6.35 7.69
CA THR A 179 4.20 -5.71 6.39
C THR A 179 3.90 -4.22 6.54
N ASP A 180 4.35 -3.59 7.63
CA ASP A 180 3.69 -2.45 8.24
C ASP A 180 4.47 -1.15 8.06
N SER A 181 3.80 -0.18 7.44
CA SER A 181 4.22 1.22 7.43
C SER A 181 3.39 1.95 8.49
N HIS A 182 3.90 2.04 9.71
CA HIS A 182 3.40 2.87 10.83
C HIS A 182 1.99 2.57 11.42
N ILE A 183 1.01 2.05 10.68
CA ILE A 183 -0.39 1.92 11.16
C ILE A 183 -0.61 0.67 12.02
N THR A 184 -0.01 -0.47 11.67
CA THR A 184 -0.14 -1.69 12.48
C THR A 184 0.81 -1.68 13.66
N GLY A 185 1.89 -0.88 13.66
CA GLY A 185 2.64 -0.58 14.89
C GLY A 185 1.69 -0.02 15.95
N LEU A 186 0.87 0.96 15.56
CA LEU A 186 -0.18 1.51 16.42
C LEU A 186 -1.27 0.48 16.76
N ARG A 187 -1.71 -0.35 15.81
CA ARG A 187 -2.72 -1.40 16.11
C ARG A 187 -2.18 -2.51 17.02
N ASN A 188 -0.95 -2.99 16.81
CA ASN A 188 -0.29 -3.97 17.67
C ASN A 188 0.05 -3.38 19.03
N LEU A 189 0.45 -2.10 19.11
CA LEU A 189 0.52 -1.36 20.37
C LEU A 189 -0.85 -1.32 21.04
N LEU A 190 -1.91 -0.91 20.35
CA LEU A 190 -3.28 -0.89 20.88
C LEU A 190 -3.75 -2.28 21.37
N PHE A 191 -3.49 -3.35 20.60
CA PHE A 191 -3.80 -4.72 21.02
C PHE A 191 -2.94 -5.16 22.22
N LYS A 192 -1.65 -4.79 22.25
CA LYS A 192 -0.78 -5.03 23.42
C LYS A 192 -1.26 -4.25 24.64
N PHE A 193 -1.71 -3.00 24.51
CA PHE A 193 -2.31 -2.20 25.60
C PHE A 193 -3.63 -2.76 26.10
N ALA A 194 -4.48 -3.24 25.19
CA ALA A 194 -5.71 -3.93 25.56
C ALA A 194 -5.42 -5.22 26.34
N SER A 195 -4.25 -5.84 26.10
CA SER A 195 -3.82 -7.06 26.81
C SER A 195 -2.97 -6.80 28.06
N ASN A 196 -2.27 -5.66 28.15
CA ASN A 196 -1.37 -5.31 29.25
C ASN A 196 -1.71 -3.91 29.77
N HIS A 197 -2.23 -3.86 31.00
CA HIS A 197 -2.69 -2.67 31.70
C HIS A 197 -1.60 -1.59 31.87
N GLY A 198 -1.44 -0.71 30.88
CA GLY A 198 -0.95 0.65 31.03
C GLY A 198 -2.03 1.60 30.54
N GLU A 199 -2.59 2.43 31.42
CA GLU A 199 -3.68 3.34 31.05
C GLU A 199 -3.19 4.42 30.10
N VAL A 200 -3.68 4.36 28.85
CA VAL A 200 -3.50 5.44 27.87
C VAL A 200 -4.10 6.72 28.46
N PRO A 201 -3.40 7.88 28.41
CA PRO A 201 -3.98 9.14 28.86
C PRO A 201 -5.32 9.40 28.17
N MET A 202 -6.37 9.63 28.96
CA MET A 202 -7.74 9.78 28.45
C MET A 202 -7.86 10.91 27.41
N ASP A 203 -7.06 11.95 27.52
CA ASP A 203 -7.02 13.07 26.57
C ASP A 203 -6.57 12.67 25.15
N PHE A 204 -5.98 11.48 24.98
CA PHE A 204 -5.55 10.96 23.69
C PHE A 204 -6.61 10.11 23.00
N VAL A 205 -7.65 9.70 23.74
CA VAL A 205 -8.68 8.78 23.27
C VAL A 205 -9.90 9.56 22.78
N CYS A 206 -10.37 9.25 21.58
CA CYS A 206 -11.56 9.83 21.03
C CYS A 206 -12.80 9.37 21.83
N PRO A 207 -13.65 10.30 22.30
CA PRO A 207 -14.86 9.94 23.04
C PRO A 207 -15.90 9.12 22.27
N ILE A 208 -15.90 9.21 20.93
CA ILE A 208 -16.87 8.53 20.07
C ILE A 208 -16.42 7.10 19.77
N THR A 209 -15.17 6.93 19.36
CA THR A 209 -14.64 5.64 18.91
C THR A 209 -13.97 4.84 20.02
N HIS A 210 -13.63 5.50 21.13
CA HIS A 210 -12.79 4.94 22.21
C HIS A 210 -11.41 4.47 21.73
N GLU A 211 -10.92 5.02 20.63
CA GLU A 211 -9.58 4.75 20.07
C GLU A 211 -8.67 5.98 20.21
N ILE A 212 -7.35 5.80 20.18
CA ILE A 212 -6.40 6.93 20.16
C ILE A 212 -6.63 7.76 18.88
N MET A 213 -6.77 9.07 19.04
CA MET A 213 -6.96 10.01 17.93
C MET A 213 -5.71 10.08 17.04
N LYS A 214 -5.89 9.85 15.74
CA LYS A 214 -4.86 10.01 14.71
C LYS A 214 -4.85 11.43 14.16
N GLU A 215 -6.04 11.99 13.94
CA GLU A 215 -6.24 13.35 13.44
C GLU A 215 -7.14 14.11 14.40
N PRO A 216 -6.62 14.47 15.60
CA PRO A 216 -7.43 15.15 16.60
C PRO A 216 -7.85 16.54 16.11
N VAL A 217 -9.14 16.80 16.23
CA VAL A 217 -9.76 18.09 15.96
C VAL A 217 -10.57 18.55 17.16
N ILE A 218 -10.69 19.86 17.34
CA ILE A 218 -11.53 20.50 18.34
C ILE A 218 -12.85 20.88 17.66
N ALA A 219 -13.97 20.46 18.24
CA ALA A 219 -15.29 20.92 17.81
C ALA A 219 -15.73 22.15 18.60
N ASP A 220 -16.87 22.74 18.21
CA ASP A 220 -17.43 23.95 18.83
C ASP A 220 -17.72 23.80 20.35
N ASP A 221 -17.96 22.58 20.82
CA ASP A 221 -18.12 22.27 22.25
C ASP A 221 -16.80 22.28 23.05
N GLY A 222 -15.66 22.51 22.38
CA GLY A 222 -14.33 22.58 22.99
C GLY A 222 -13.69 21.21 23.27
N PHE A 223 -14.34 20.10 22.91
CA PHE A 223 -13.80 18.76 23.10
C PHE A 223 -12.98 18.30 21.89
N ASN A 224 -12.08 17.35 22.14
CA ASN A 224 -11.25 16.73 21.11
C ASN A 224 -11.92 15.47 20.58
N TYR A 225 -11.91 15.33 19.25
CA TYR A 225 -12.43 14.17 18.57
C TYR A 225 -11.50 13.73 17.45
N GLU A 226 -11.62 12.47 17.05
CA GLU A 226 -11.06 11.99 15.79
C GLU A 226 -11.84 12.61 14.63
N ARG A 227 -11.15 13.29 13.70
CA ARG A 227 -11.75 14.00 12.57
C ARG A 227 -12.82 13.18 11.86
N SER A 228 -12.47 11.97 11.46
CA SER A 228 -13.37 11.10 10.71
C SER A 228 -14.63 10.72 11.49
N ALA A 229 -14.54 10.58 12.82
CA ALA A 229 -15.66 10.21 13.67
C ALA A 229 -16.61 11.38 13.91
N ILE A 230 -16.10 12.57 14.19
CA ILE A 230 -16.93 13.76 14.42
C ILE A 230 -17.62 14.24 13.14
N GLU A 231 -16.95 14.15 11.99
CA GLU A 231 -17.54 14.43 10.69
C GLU A 231 -18.69 13.47 10.36
N GLN A 232 -18.57 12.19 10.74
CA GLN A 232 -19.67 11.23 10.60
C GLN A 232 -20.83 11.54 11.55
N TRP A 233 -20.53 11.91 12.80
CA TRP A 233 -21.55 12.29 13.77
C TRP A 233 -22.38 13.48 13.30
N PHE A 234 -21.73 14.53 12.79
CA PHE A 234 -22.40 15.73 12.29
C PHE A 234 -23.27 15.50 11.05
N LYS A 235 -22.97 14.46 10.24
CA LYS A 235 -23.87 14.03 9.15
C LYS A 235 -25.19 13.47 9.68
N MET A 236 -25.20 12.91 10.88
CA MET A 236 -26.42 12.37 11.51
C MET A 236 -27.15 13.43 12.32
N LYS A 237 -26.41 14.17 13.17
CA LYS A 237 -26.98 15.22 14.03
C LYS A 237 -25.91 16.28 14.39
N PRO A 238 -26.23 17.59 14.28
CA PRO A 238 -25.30 18.67 14.63
C PRO A 238 -25.33 18.97 16.14
N THR A 239 -25.12 17.95 16.97
CA THR A 239 -25.07 18.09 18.44
C THR A 239 -23.74 17.61 18.98
N SER A 240 -23.33 18.13 20.14
CA SER A 240 -22.14 17.70 20.88
C SER A 240 -22.23 16.20 21.18
N PRO A 241 -21.26 15.38 20.77
CA PRO A 241 -21.20 13.96 21.15
C PRO A 241 -21.10 13.74 22.66
N MET A 242 -20.45 14.66 23.37
CA MET A 242 -20.21 14.53 24.81
C MET A 242 -21.42 14.93 25.66
N THR A 243 -22.13 15.99 25.25
CA THR A 243 -23.19 16.61 26.08
C THR A 243 -24.59 16.48 25.46
N ASN A 244 -24.69 16.08 24.19
CA ASN A 244 -25.90 16.09 23.37
C ASN A 244 -26.56 17.47 23.20
N LEU A 245 -25.87 18.56 23.54
CA LEU A 245 -26.35 19.93 23.32
C LEU A 245 -26.17 20.35 21.84
N GLU A 246 -27.01 21.26 21.36
CA GLU A 246 -26.88 21.84 20.01
C GLU A 246 -25.59 22.67 19.91
N LEU A 247 -24.91 22.56 18.76
CA LEU A 247 -23.70 23.31 18.46
C LEU A 247 -24.02 24.54 17.61
N THR A 248 -23.21 25.58 17.74
CA THR A 248 -23.35 26.80 16.92
C THR A 248 -22.78 26.59 15.52
N THR A 249 -21.77 25.71 15.39
CA THR A 249 -21.21 25.25 14.11
C THR A 249 -20.76 23.80 14.18
N THR A 250 -20.74 23.13 13.03
CA THR A 250 -20.15 21.80 12.82
C THR A 250 -18.71 21.85 12.29
N ASP A 251 -18.17 23.06 12.13
CA ASP A 251 -16.78 23.23 11.73
C ASP A 251 -15.85 22.74 12.84
N THR A 252 -14.69 22.21 12.44
CA THR A 252 -13.69 21.71 13.37
C THR A 252 -12.34 22.35 13.11
N ILE A 253 -11.57 22.53 14.18
CA ILE A 253 -10.23 23.12 14.13
C ILE A 253 -9.20 22.02 14.41
N GLU A 254 -8.14 21.95 13.61
CA GLU A 254 -7.07 20.98 13.85
C GLU A 254 -6.36 21.21 15.18
N ASN A 255 -6.21 20.15 15.97
CA ASN A 255 -5.42 20.17 17.20
C ASN A 255 -4.01 19.63 16.97
N VAL A 256 -3.19 20.42 16.28
CA VAL A 256 -1.80 20.08 15.96
C VAL A 256 -0.97 19.82 17.23
N VAL A 257 -1.28 20.51 18.32
CA VAL A 257 -0.59 20.34 19.61
C VAL A 257 -0.88 18.96 20.20
N LEU A 258 -2.15 18.55 20.25
CA LEU A 258 -2.54 17.25 20.74
C LEU A 258 -2.01 16.14 19.84
N ARG A 259 -2.06 16.33 18.52
CA ARG A 259 -1.44 15.42 17.54
C ARG A 259 0.03 15.19 17.85
N GLY A 260 0.82 16.26 18.05
CA GLY A 260 2.23 16.14 18.40
C GLY A 260 2.49 15.50 19.78
N LYS A 261 1.57 15.65 20.75
CA LYS A 261 1.66 14.96 22.05
C LYS A 261 1.40 13.45 21.91
N ILE A 262 0.37 13.09 21.15
CA ILE A 262 0.03 11.70 20.85
C ILE A 262 1.18 11.02 20.11
N GLU A 263 1.74 11.66 19.08
CA GLU A 263 2.89 11.15 18.34
C GLU A 263 4.11 10.91 19.24
N LYS A 264 4.45 11.86 20.13
CA LYS A 264 5.53 11.70 21.10
C LYS A 264 5.28 10.56 22.09
N TYR A 265 4.05 10.43 22.58
CA TYR A 265 3.66 9.34 23.48
C TYR A 265 3.83 7.98 22.80
N LEU A 266 3.32 7.84 21.58
CA LEU A 266 3.45 6.61 20.80
C LEU A 266 4.93 6.27 20.53
N LEU A 267 5.76 7.27 20.22
CA LEU A 267 7.21 7.10 20.07
C LEU A 267 7.92 6.70 21.38
N SER A 268 7.50 7.21 22.54
CA SER A 268 8.08 6.79 23.82
C SER A 268 7.79 5.33 24.14
N LEU A 269 6.63 4.82 23.72
CA LEU A 269 6.24 3.44 23.91
C LEU A 269 7.02 2.47 23.03
N ASP A 270 7.50 2.93 21.86
CA ASP A 270 8.41 2.17 21.01
C ASP A 270 9.82 2.03 21.63
N LEU A 271 10.26 3.01 22.42
CA LEU A 271 11.60 3.04 23.02
C LEU A 271 11.71 2.14 24.26
N ASP A 272 10.64 1.98 25.05
CA ASP A 272 10.60 1.10 26.23
C ASP A 272 10.67 -0.40 25.86
N VAL A 273 10.48 -0.76 24.59
CA VAL A 273 10.66 -2.14 24.09
C VAL A 273 12.14 -2.54 24.02
N PHE A 274 13.07 -1.58 24.08
CA PHE A 274 14.51 -1.82 23.96
C PHE A 274 15.30 -1.66 25.26
N SER A 275 14.66 -1.28 26.38
CA SER A 275 15.34 -1.02 27.66
C SER A 275 15.36 -2.19 28.64
N ASP A 276 14.66 -3.30 28.35
CA ASP A 276 14.72 -4.54 29.15
C ASP A 276 15.68 -5.57 28.53
N GLN A 277 16.98 -5.25 28.52
CA GLN A 277 18.08 -6.22 28.44
C GLN A 277 19.03 -6.07 29.62
#